data_AF-A0A2V7DEK4-F1
#
_entry.id   AF-A0A2V7DEK4-F1
#
_cell.length_a   1.000
_cell.length_b   1.000
_cell.length_c   1.000
_cell.angle_alpha   90.00
_cell.angle_beta   90.00
_cell.angle_gamma   90.00
#
_symmetry.space_group_name_H-M   'P 1'
#
loop_
_entity.id
_entity.type
_entity.pdbx_description
1 polymer ?
#
loop_
_entity_poly.entity_id
_entity_poly.type
_entity_poly.pdbx_seq_one_letter_code
_entity_poly.pdbx_strand_id
1 'polypeptide(L)' 'MNETSRRIDRATFQPGDYGRVMHADGTAQWWLRSSNGAWTALPHQRVIENDDGTITLQYVT' A
#
# COMPACT_ATOMS: atom_id res chain seq x y z
N MET A 1 -3.92 -31.31 11.29
CA MET A 1 -3.09 -30.42 10.46
C MET A 1 -3.46 -28.99 10.86
N ASN A 2 -2.51 -28.23 11.42
CA ASN A 2 -2.73 -26.83 11.82
C ASN A 2 -2.55 -25.92 10.61
N GLU A 3 -3.64 -25.53 9.96
CA GLU A 3 -3.62 -24.39 9.03
C GLU A 3 -3.77 -23.10 9.84
N THR A 4 -2.66 -22.56 10.32
CA THR A 4 -2.60 -21.14 10.67
C THR A 4 -2.64 -20.35 9.37
N SER A 5 -3.84 -20.18 8.80
CA SER A 5 -4.08 -19.25 7.70
C SER A 5 -3.76 -17.85 8.19
N ARG A 6 -2.55 -17.37 7.90
CA ARG A 6 -2.13 -15.99 8.16
C ARG A 6 -3.17 -15.09 7.48
N ARG A 7 -4.00 -14.39 8.26
CA ARG A 7 -5.00 -13.47 7.70
C ARG A 7 -4.24 -12.31 7.09
N ILE A 8 -4.12 -12.31 5.77
CA ILE A 8 -3.60 -11.16 5.04
C ILE A 8 -4.75 -10.17 4.98
N ASP A 9 -4.67 -9.10 5.78
CA ASP A 9 -5.57 -7.97 5.63
C ASP A 9 -5.20 -7.22 4.35
N ARG A 10 -6.21 -6.92 3.52
CA ARG A 10 -6.03 -6.34 2.19
C ARG A 10 -6.94 -5.13 2.05
N ALA A 11 -6.34 -4.01 1.65
CA ALA A 11 -7.07 -2.80 1.34
C ALA A 11 -6.65 -2.30 -0.05
N THR A 12 -7.63 -1.94 -0.88
CA THR A 12 -7.40 -1.43 -2.24
C THR A 12 -7.74 0.05 -2.31
N PHE A 13 -6.86 0.85 -2.90
CA PHE A 13 -6.95 2.30 -2.97
C PHE A 13 -6.96 2.77 -4.43
N GLN A 14 -7.77 3.80 -4.71
CA GLN A 14 -7.96 4.34 -6.05
C GLN A 14 -6.88 5.39 -6.38
N PRO A 15 -6.65 5.68 -7.67
CA PRO A 15 -5.86 6.83 -8.07
C PRO A 15 -6.35 8.11 -7.38
N GLY A 16 -5.43 8.85 -6.76
CA GLY A 16 -5.74 10.07 -5.98
C GLY A 16 -5.87 9.85 -4.48
N ASP A 17 -6.08 8.62 -4.03
CA ASP A 17 -6.02 8.23 -2.61
C ASP A 17 -4.61 7.85 -2.16
N TYR A 18 -3.67 7.75 -3.10
CA TYR A 18 -2.27 7.41 -2.81
C TYR A 18 -1.30 8.24 -3.66
N GLY A 19 -0.03 8.24 -3.24
CA GLY A 19 1.08 8.84 -3.94
C GLY A 19 2.32 7.97 -3.87
N ARG A 20 3.19 8.10 -4.87
CA ARG A 20 4.47 7.38 -4.97
C ARG A 20 5.59 8.38 -5.21
N VAL A 21 6.64 8.29 -4.40
CA VAL A 21 7.89 9.02 -4.61
C VAL A 21 8.98 7.98 -4.88
N MET A 22 9.71 8.14 -5.98
CA MET A 22 10.88 7.33 -6.29
C MET A 22 12.12 8.02 -5.74
N HIS A 23 12.83 7.34 -4.85
CA HIS A 23 14.12 7.80 -4.34
C HIS A 23 15.24 7.51 -5.35
N ALA A 24 16.36 8.21 -5.20
CA ALA A 24 17.51 8.08 -6.10
C ALA A 24 18.17 6.69 -6.08
N ASP A 25 17.97 5.94 -5.00
CA ASP A 25 18.41 4.54 -4.86
C ASP A 25 17.46 3.52 -5.54
N GLY A 26 16.41 4.00 -6.20
CA GLY A 26 15.40 3.19 -6.87
C GLY A 26 14.29 2.67 -5.96
N THR A 27 14.33 2.99 -4.65
CA THR A 27 13.26 2.60 -3.73
C THR A 27 12.02 3.49 -3.90
N ALA A 28 10.84 2.88 -3.78
CA ALA A 28 9.58 3.59 -3.85
C ALA A 28 9.03 3.84 -2.43
N GLN A 29 8.87 5.11 -2.06
CA GLN A 29 8.14 5.51 -0.87
C GLN A 29 6.69 5.82 -1.23
N TRP A 30 5.78 5.10 -0.61
CA TRP A 30 4.35 5.24 -0.83
C TRP A 30 3.68 6.04 0.28
N TRP A 31 2.62 6.75 -0.08
CA TRP A 31 1.83 7.57 0.81
C TRP A 31 0.34 7.33 0.57
N LEU A 32 -0.45 7.35 1.63
CA LEU A 32 -1.92 7.37 1.55
C LEU A 32 -2.45 8.73 1.93
N ARG A 33 -3.49 9.16 1.21
CA ARG A 33 -4.25 10.37 1.49
C ARG A 33 -5.44 10.01 2.37
N SER A 34 -5.50 10.59 3.54
CA SER A 34 -6.66 10.50 4.43
C SER A 34 -7.80 11.39 3.93
N SER A 35 -9.03 11.13 4.36
CA SER A 35 -10.21 11.92 3.97
C SER A 35 -10.13 13.40 4.38
N ASN A 36 -9.32 13.72 5.41
CA ASN A 36 -9.02 15.10 5.82
C ASN A 36 -7.93 15.77 4.97
N GLY A 37 -7.44 15.11 3.92
CA GLY A 37 -6.39 15.58 3.03
C GLY A 37 -4.96 15.37 3.52
N ALA A 38 -4.76 14.83 4.72
CA ALA A 38 -3.42 14.55 5.26
C ALA A 38 -2.78 13.35 4.56
N TRP A 39 -1.46 13.40 4.37
CA TRP A 39 -0.68 12.32 3.78
C TRP A 39 0.07 11.53 4.86
N THR A 40 -0.05 10.21 4.85
CA THR A 40 0.66 9.30 5.75
C THR A 40 1.58 8.41 4.96
N ALA A 41 2.88 8.41 5.30
CA ALA A 41 3.86 7.53 4.69
C ALA A 41 3.58 6.07 5.08
N LEU A 42 3.61 5.18 4.10
CA LEU A 42 3.51 3.73 4.31
C LEU A 42 4.89 3.16 4.66
N PRO A 43 5.08 2.60 5.87
CA PRO A 43 6.34 2.00 6.26
C PRO A 43 6.43 0.58 5.67
N HIS A 44 7.11 0.43 4.54
CA HIS A 44 7.55 -0.86 3.98
C HIS A 44 6.46 -1.94 3.77
N GLN A 45 5.20 -1.56 3.61
CA GLN A 45 4.17 -2.52 3.21
C GLN A 45 4.39 -3.00 1.77
N ARG A 46 4.02 -4.26 1.52
CA ARG A 46 3.95 -4.79 0.16
C ARG A 46 2.78 -4.10 -0.55
N VAL A 47 3.13 -3.08 -1.33
CA VAL A 47 2.22 -2.42 -2.28
C VAL A 47 2.23 -3.23 -3.56
N ILE A 48 1.04 -3.60 -4.04
CA ILE A 48 0.86 -4.23 -5.34
C ILE A 48 0.15 -3.22 -6.22
N GLU A 49 0.83 -2.77 -7.27
CA GLU A 49 0.22 -1.99 -8.35
C GLU A 49 -0.61 -2.94 -9.22
N ASN A 50 -1.87 -2.57 -9.49
CA ASN A 50 -2.76 -3.31 -10.37
C ASN A 50 -2.81 -2.63 -11.75
N ASP A 51 -3.24 -3.36 -12.77
CA ASP A 51 -3.29 -2.88 -14.17
C ASP A 51 -4.27 -1.71 -14.37
N ASP A 52 -5.30 -1.63 -13.52
CA ASP A 52 -6.30 -0.54 -13.51
C ASP A 52 -5.82 0.74 -12.81
N GLY A 53 -4.56 0.77 -12.36
CA GLY A 53 -3.97 1.89 -11.63
C GLY A 53 -4.38 1.96 -10.17
N THR A 54 -5.09 0.99 -9.62
CA THR A 54 -5.30 0.89 -8.16
C THR A 54 -4.07 0.29 -7.48
N ILE A 55 -3.91 0.52 -6.18
CA ILE A 55 -2.93 -0.22 -5.36
C ILE A 55 -3.62 -1.10 -4.33
N THR A 56 -3.09 -2.29 -4.11
CA THR A 56 -3.50 -3.16 -3.00
C THR A 56 -2.38 -3.22 -1.97
N LEU A 57 -2.70 -2.83 -0.75
CA LEU A 57 -1.83 -3.01 0.40
C LEU A 57 -2.06 -4.39 1.01
N GLN A 58 -0.99 -5.15 1.19
CA GLN A 58 -1.03 -6.39 1.97
C GLN A 58 -0.39 -6.15 3.34
N TYR A 59 -1.18 -6.33 4.39
CA TYR A 59 -0.69 -6.36 5.76
C TYR A 59 -0.34 -7.81 6.11
N VAL A 60 0.92 -8.04 6.48
CA VAL A 60 1.33 -9.31 7.08
C VAL A 60 1.32 -9.09 8.59
N THR A 61 0.26 -9.58 9.25
CA THR A 61 0.26 -9.74 10.70
C THR A 61 1.04 -10.98 11.12
#